data_AF-A0A960JDB3-F1
#
_entry.id   AF-A0A960JDB3-F1
#
_cell.length_a   1.000
_cell.length_b   1.000
_cell.length_c   1.000
_cell.angle_alpha   90.00
_cell.angle_beta   90.00
_cell.angle_gamma   90.00
#
_symmetry.space_group_name_H-M   'P 1'
#
loop_
_entity.id
_entity.type
_entity.pdbx_description
1 polymer ?
#
loop_
_entity_poly.entity_id
_entity_poly.type
_entity_poly.pdbx_seq_one_letter_code
_entity_poly.pdbx_strand_id
1 'polypeptide(L)'
;MSKEISKVSLWTSYILQGLVVLMLLMGAAMNLLQTEMAVTGAKEMGYPESSVLYLGIVLLVSTILYAIPKTSFIGAILITGWLGGAVATHVIHRDPIFNVI
;
A
#
# COMPACT_ATOMS: atom_id res chain seq x y z
N MET A 1 9.73 -24.27 -25.12
CA MET A 1 10.63 -24.62 -24.00
C MET A 1 9.98 -24.16 -22.70
N SER A 2 9.21 -25.03 -22.05
CA SER A 2 8.58 -24.73 -20.75
C SER A 2 9.67 -24.75 -19.69
N LYS A 3 10.05 -23.56 -19.21
CA LYS A 3 11.01 -23.43 -18.10
C LYS A 3 10.29 -23.93 -16.85
N GLU A 4 10.65 -25.12 -16.38
CA GLU A 4 10.19 -25.67 -15.10
C GLU A 4 10.45 -24.63 -14.00
N ILE A 5 9.39 -24.10 -13.38
CA ILE A 5 9.54 -23.11 -12.32
C ILE A 5 10.12 -23.83 -11.11
N SER A 6 11.29 -23.42 -10.65
CA SER A 6 11.93 -24.05 -9.49
C SER A 6 11.06 -23.85 -8.24
N LYS A 7 11.01 -24.87 -7.37
CA LYS A 7 10.28 -24.78 -6.09
C LYS A 7 10.73 -23.58 -5.27
N VAL A 8 12.02 -23.25 -5.30
CA VAL A 8 12.58 -22.06 -4.63
C VAL A 8 11.96 -20.78 -5.17
N SER A 9 11.85 -20.61 -6.49
CA SER A 9 11.24 -19.43 -7.10
C SER A 9 9.78 -19.24 -6.68
N LEU A 10 9.02 -20.31 -6.53
CA LEU A 10 7.63 -20.26 -6.06
C LEU A 10 7.56 -19.79 -4.59
N TRP A 11 8.35 -20.42 -3.72
CA TRP A 11 8.38 -20.04 -2.30
C TRP A 11 8.85 -18.60 -2.08
N THR A 12 9.88 -18.16 -2.83
CA THR A 12 10.33 -16.76 -2.78
C THR A 12 9.21 -15.80 -3.16
N SER A 13 8.43 -16.12 -4.20
CA SER A 13 7.32 -15.25 -4.63
C SER A 13 6.22 -15.14 -3.57
N TYR A 14 5.87 -16.24 -2.90
CA TYR A 14 4.87 -16.23 -1.82
C TYR A 14 5.35 -15.47 -0.59
N ILE A 15 6.63 -15.61 -0.22
CA ILE A 15 7.20 -14.88 0.93
C ILE A 15 7.20 -13.38 0.64
N LEU A 16 7.68 -12.96 -0.53
CA LEU A 16 7.71 -11.55 -0.92
C LEU A 16 6.29 -10.98 -1.00
N GLN A 17 5.36 -11.70 -1.61
CA GLN A 17 3.96 -11.26 -1.69
C GLN A 17 3.35 -11.13 -0.29
N GLY A 18 3.56 -12.12 0.59
CA GLY A 18 3.07 -12.10 1.97
C GLY A 18 3.62 -10.91 2.75
N LEU A 19 4.91 -10.60 2.60
CA LEU A 19 5.54 -9.45 3.24
C LEU A 19 4.92 -8.13 2.77
N VAL A 20 4.75 -7.95 1.46
CA VAL A 20 4.13 -6.74 0.89
C VAL A 20 2.70 -6.59 1.39
N VAL A 21 1.90 -7.67 1.35
CA VAL A 21 0.51 -7.66 1.85
C VAL A 21 0.48 -7.29 3.33
N LEU A 22 1.36 -7.85 4.15
CA LEU A 22 1.41 -7.55 5.58
C LEU A 22 1.70 -6.07 5.84
N MET A 23 2.69 -5.49 5.17
CA MET A 23 3.03 -4.06 5.32
C MET A 23 1.86 -3.16 4.92
N LEU A 24 1.19 -3.47 3.81
CA LEU A 24 0.04 -2.69 3.34
C LEU A 24 -1.16 -2.82 4.28
N LEU A 25 -1.41 -4.03 4.84
CA LEU A 25 -2.46 -4.24 5.84
C LEU A 25 -2.19 -3.46 7.12
N MET A 26 -0.94 -3.36 7.56
CA MET A 26 -0.57 -2.51 8.71
C MET A 26 -0.89 -1.04 8.44
N GLY A 27 -0.50 -0.52 7.27
CA GLY A 27 -0.84 0.85 6.88
C GLY A 27 -2.35 1.08 6.79
N ALA A 28 -3.10 0.12 6.23
CA ALA A 28 -4.55 0.19 6.17
C ALA A 28 -5.18 0.20 7.57
N ALA A 29 -4.72 -0.67 8.46
CA ALA A 29 -5.20 -0.75 9.84
C ALA A 29 -4.96 0.56 10.61
N MET A 30 -3.76 1.16 10.48
CA MET A 30 -3.46 2.44 11.12
C MET A 30 -4.41 3.56 10.67
N ASN A 31 -4.70 3.62 9.37
CA ASN A 31 -5.65 4.58 8.81
C ASN A 31 -7.10 4.29 9.24
N LEU A 32 -7.52 3.03 9.25
CA LEU A 32 -8.88 2.63 9.66
C LEU A 32 -9.16 2.88 11.15
N LEU A 33 -8.15 2.62 11.98
CA LEU A 33 -8.21 2.89 13.43
C LEU A 33 -8.02 4.38 13.75
N GLN A 34 -7.73 5.22 12.75
CA GLN A 34 -7.45 6.65 12.91
C GLN A 34 -6.45 6.89 14.04
N THR A 35 -5.35 6.13 14.03
CA THR A 35 -4.32 6.28 15.05
C THR A 35 -3.78 7.71 15.05
N GLU A 36 -3.31 8.18 16.21
CA GLU A 36 -2.75 9.54 16.34
C GLU A 36 -1.67 9.82 15.28
N MET A 37 -0.83 8.82 14.99
CA MET A 37 0.18 8.88 13.92
C MET A 37 -0.43 9.08 12.53
N ALA A 38 -1.48 8.32 12.18
CA ALA A 38 -2.14 8.43 10.87
C ALA A 38 -2.87 9.77 10.71
N VAL A 39 -3.57 10.22 11.76
CA VAL A 39 -4.30 11.49 11.74
C VAL A 39 -3.35 12.68 11.70
N THR A 40 -2.29 12.66 12.50
CA THR A 40 -1.30 13.75 12.54
C THR A 40 -0.55 13.84 11.22
N GLY A 41 -0.06 12.71 10.68
CA GLY A 41 0.60 12.70 9.38
C GLY A 41 -0.30 13.18 8.24
N ALA A 42 -1.58 12.80 8.24
CA ALA A 42 -2.53 13.30 7.24
C ALA A 42 -2.76 14.81 7.36
N LYS A 43 -2.88 15.34 8.59
CA LYS A 43 -3.04 16.79 8.83
C LYS A 43 -1.81 17.58 8.41
N GLU A 44 -0.61 17.08 8.69
CA GLU A 44 0.66 17.69 8.26
C GLU A 44 0.76 17.76 6.73
N MET A 45 0.22 16.74 6.05
CA MET A 45 0.13 16.67 4.59
C MET A 45 -1.09 17.41 4.01
N GLY A 46 -1.77 18.22 4.81
CA GLY A 46 -2.89 19.07 4.38
C GLY A 46 -4.22 18.35 4.13
N TYR A 47 -4.36 17.08 4.54
CA TYR A 47 -5.62 16.35 4.43
C TYR A 47 -6.52 16.59 5.65
N PRO A 48 -7.86 16.65 5.45
CA PRO A 48 -8.79 16.64 6.56
C PRO A 48 -8.79 15.27 7.25
N GLU A 49 -9.05 15.26 8.56
CA GLU A 49 -9.07 14.05 9.39
C GLU A 49 -10.03 12.98 8.86
N SER A 50 -11.18 13.39 8.32
CA SER A 50 -12.14 12.48 7.69
C SER A 50 -11.56 11.70 6.52
N SER A 51 -10.54 12.22 5.83
CA SER A 51 -9.88 11.54 4.70
C SER A 51 -9.06 10.32 5.12
N VAL A 52 -8.57 10.28 6.36
CA VAL A 52 -7.73 9.18 6.88
C VAL A 52 -8.46 7.85 6.77
N LEU A 53 -9.74 7.82 7.19
CA LEU A 53 -10.58 6.64 7.11
C LEU A 53 -10.74 6.17 5.65
N TYR A 54 -11.03 7.09 4.71
CA TYR A 54 -11.20 6.75 3.30
C TYR A 54 -9.91 6.23 2.67
N LEU A 55 -8.76 6.83 3.00
CA LEU A 55 -7.44 6.36 2.55
C LEU A 55 -7.16 4.93 3.05
N GLY A 56 -7.54 4.63 4.28
CA GLY A 56 -7.45 3.29 4.86
C GLY A 56 -8.37 2.27 4.18
N ILE A 57 -9.61 2.64 3.88
CA ILE A 57 -10.56 1.77 3.15
C ILE A 57 -10.02 1.44 1.76
N VAL A 58 -9.57 2.45 1.00
CA VAL A 58 -9.02 2.24 -0.35
C VAL A 58 -7.79 1.34 -0.29
N LEU A 59 -6.87 1.58 0.65
CA LEU A 59 -5.69 0.73 0.82
C LEU A 59 -6.07 -0.71 1.19
N LEU A 60 -7.03 -0.90 2.11
CA LEU A 60 -7.48 -2.22 2.53
C LEU A 60 -8.08 -3.01 1.35
N VAL A 61 -9.02 -2.40 0.62
CA VAL A 61 -9.67 -3.05 -0.54
C VAL A 61 -8.64 -3.42 -1.59
N SER A 62 -7.72 -2.49 -1.91
CA SER A 62 -6.64 -2.73 -2.88
C SER A 62 -5.73 -3.88 -2.45
N THR A 63 -5.40 -3.93 -1.16
CA THR A 63 -4.54 -4.98 -0.58
C THR A 63 -5.22 -6.34 -0.56
N ILE A 64 -6.52 -6.42 -0.24
CA ILE A 64 -7.29 -7.66 -0.28
C ILE A 64 -7.35 -8.18 -1.72
N LEU A 65 -7.62 -7.31 -2.69
CA LEU A 65 -7.63 -7.69 -4.11
C LEU A 65 -6.25 -8.16 -4.57
N TYR A 66 -5.17 -7.57 -4.07
CA TYR A 66 -3.79 -7.97 -4.39
C TYR A 66 -3.41 -9.32 -3.78
N ALA A 67 -3.89 -9.60 -2.57
CA ALA A 67 -3.61 -10.85 -1.85
C ALA A 67 -4.28 -12.08 -2.50
N ILE A 68 -5.44 -11.89 -3.13
CA ILE A 68 -6.18 -12.98 -3.79
C ILE A 68 -5.59 -13.23 -5.20
N PRO A 69 -5.04 -14.43 -5.50
CA PRO A 69 -4.34 -14.68 -6.77
C PRO A 69 -5.17 -14.41 -8.02
N LYS A 70 -6.49 -14.62 -7.96
CA LYS A 70 -7.41 -14.39 -9.09
C LYS A 70 -7.61 -12.90 -9.41
N THR A 71 -7.38 -12.01 -8.46
CA THR A 71 -7.59 -10.56 -8.59
C THR A 71 -6.30 -9.75 -8.42
N SER A 72 -5.15 -10.42 -8.28
CA SER A 72 -3.91 -9.76 -7.87
C SER A 72 -3.49 -8.65 -8.84
N PHE A 73 -3.79 -8.82 -10.13
CA PHE A 73 -3.55 -7.82 -11.15
C PHE A 73 -4.31 -6.52 -10.89
N ILE A 74 -5.60 -6.61 -10.55
CA ILE A 74 -6.44 -5.44 -10.23
C ILE A 74 -5.93 -4.78 -8.94
N GLY A 75 -5.65 -5.59 -7.91
CA GLY A 75 -5.11 -5.09 -6.65
C GLY A 75 -3.77 -4.37 -6.84
N ALA A 76 -2.88 -4.91 -7.69
CA ALA A 76 -1.60 -4.28 -8.00
C ALA A 76 -1.79 -2.89 -8.64
N ILE A 77 -2.69 -2.77 -9.62
CA ILE A 77 -2.99 -1.46 -10.25
C ILE A 77 -3.51 -0.46 -9.21
N LEU A 78 -4.43 -0.89 -8.35
CA LEU A 78 -4.99 -0.01 -7.32
C LEU A 78 -3.94 0.41 -6.28
N ILE A 79 -3.08 -0.51 -5.85
CA ILE A 79 -1.95 -0.22 -4.96
C ILE A 79 -0.98 0.77 -5.63
N THR A 80 -0.68 0.59 -6.92
CA THR A 80 0.16 1.54 -7.67
C THR A 80 -0.46 2.94 -7.70
N GLY A 81 -1.77 3.05 -7.92
CA GLY A 81 -2.48 4.34 -7.84
C GLY A 81 -2.42 4.95 -6.45
N TRP A 82 -2.61 4.15 -5.41
CA TRP A 82 -2.55 4.60 -4.01
C TRP A 82 -1.15 5.11 -3.63
N LEU A 83 -0.11 4.33 -3.94
CA LEU A 83 1.30 4.70 -3.69
C LEU A 83 1.74 5.90 -4.54
N GLY A 84 1.30 5.97 -5.80
CA GLY A 84 1.57 7.12 -6.67
C GLY A 84 0.95 8.40 -6.13
N GLY A 85 -0.24 8.32 -5.52
CA GLY A 85 -0.85 9.43 -4.79
C GLY A 85 -0.01 9.89 -3.60
N ALA A 86 0.47 8.95 -2.78
CA ALA A 86 1.35 9.26 -1.65
C ALA A 86 2.65 9.94 -2.09
N VAL A 87 3.30 9.42 -3.14
CA VAL A 87 4.49 10.04 -3.75
C VAL A 87 4.19 11.46 -4.23
N ALA A 88 3.06 11.68 -4.92
CA ALA A 88 2.66 13.00 -5.38
C ALA A 88 2.45 13.98 -4.22
N THR A 89 1.85 13.54 -3.11
CA THR A 89 1.68 14.34 -1.89
C THR A 89 3.02 14.81 -1.34
N HIS A 90 3.98 13.90 -1.17
CA HIS A 90 5.31 14.26 -0.66
C HIS A 90 6.06 15.21 -1.61
N VAL A 91 5.92 15.02 -2.94
CA VAL A 91 6.50 15.92 -3.95
C VAL A 91 5.88 17.32 -3.87
N ILE A 92 4.56 17.43 -3.70
CA ILE A 92 3.87 18.72 -3.53
C ILE A 92 4.33 19.45 -2.26
N HIS A 93 4.56 18.71 -1.17
CA HIS A 93 5.07 19.24 0.10
C HIS A 93 6.57 19.52 0.09
N ARG A 94 7.27 19.17 -1.00
CA ARG A 94 8.72 19.34 -1.17
C ARG A 94 9.54 18.61 -0.11
N ASP A 95 9.05 17.44 0.29
CA ASP A 95 9.80 16.59 1.22
C ASP A 95 11.11 16.11 0.58
N PRO A 96 12.16 15.85 1.39
CA PRO A 96 13.39 15.25 0.91
C PRO A 96 13.11 13.95 0.15
N ILE A 97 13.82 13.71 -0.96
CA ILE A 97 13.56 12.55 -1.84
C ILE A 97 13.68 11.20 -1.12
N PHE A 98 14.47 11.15 -0.04
CA PHE A 98 14.59 9.97 0.80
C PHE A 98 13.29 9.63 1.57
N ASN A 99 12.41 10.60 1.80
CA ASN A 99 11.10 10.38 2.42
C ASN A 99 10.03 9.98 1.39
N VAL A 100 10.35 10.04 0.10
CA VAL A 100 9.43 9.82 -1.03
C VAL A 100 9.54 8.37 -1.57
N ILE A 101 10.72 7.76 -1.49
CA ILE A 101 11.08 6.47 -2.10
C ILE A 101 11.31 5.42 -1.02
#